data_AF-A0A6M4GW33-F1
#
_entry.id   AF-A0A6M4GW33-F1
#
_cell.length_a   1.000
_cell.length_b   1.000
_cell.length_c   1.000
_cell.angle_alpha   90.00
_cell.angle_beta   90.00
_cell.angle_gamma   90.00
#
_symmetry.space_group_name_H-M   'P 1'
#
loop_
_entity.id
_entity.type
_entity.pdbx_description
1 polymer ?
#
loop_
_entity_poly.entity_id
_entity_poly.type
_entity_poly.pdbx_seq_one_letter_code
_entity_poly.pdbx_strand_id
1 'polypeptide(L)'
;MEPEILSIASYLGLWFVVYRAIRFLFDRAEADASPAMRTDWIRWIHRDTPQRVVNRLPKMFIETFDRLFGYRAFSFGFFLRSSVVTVVALSMLLLAWAAFRPDQAVQAAVVLVKRDGSLLGLLLAIVLWLIFATLLNVIPDYLSVVKSRALIGAAARTSSSTKFVGLVLADIALSALLGLLATALVAYVVWLFFPFYLPNFGSSWKAISTNLNFSFITFQDFLDILSLKANPGIQMTWVFFDSAGVKQGEWKETGGNLVPIGVNFYATFFTTLWMGIFMSATSWVRIYPRALAIGDWFRRAFNVNEKPFQSLGTMIAVWASVGFLIGLVLLLVARF
;
A
#
# COMPACT_ATOMS: atom_id res chain seq x y z
N MET A 1 10.67 -27.88 3.89
CA MET A 1 9.21 -28.08 3.79
C MET A 1 8.43 -27.04 4.60
N GLU A 2 8.82 -26.74 5.85
CA GLU A 2 8.15 -25.69 6.67
C GLU A 2 8.06 -24.28 6.06
N PRO A 3 9.11 -23.70 5.43
CA PRO A 3 9.02 -22.33 4.89
C PRO A 3 8.09 -22.21 3.68
N GLU A 4 7.87 -23.30 2.94
CA GLU A 4 7.00 -23.31 1.77
C GLU A 4 5.52 -23.25 2.18
N ILE A 5 5.15 -24.08 3.17
CA ILE A 5 3.80 -24.09 3.74
C ILE A 5 3.48 -22.71 4.31
N LEU A 6 4.41 -22.11 5.07
CA LEU A 6 4.23 -20.77 5.63
C LEU A 6 4.03 -19.70 4.55
N SER A 7 4.80 -19.77 3.46
CA SER A 7 4.70 -18.84 2.34
C SER A 7 3.35 -18.95 1.63
N ILE A 8 2.91 -20.16 1.29
CA ILE A 8 1.62 -20.39 0.62
C ILE A 8 0.46 -19.97 1.56
N ALA A 9 0.53 -20.34 2.83
CA ALA A 9 -0.49 -19.97 3.82
C ALA A 9 -0.58 -18.45 4.00
N SER A 10 0.56 -17.75 4.09
CA SER A 10 0.61 -16.29 4.18
C SER A 10 0.03 -15.62 2.93
N TYR A 11 0.31 -16.18 1.75
CA TYR A 11 -0.20 -15.69 0.48
C TYR A 11 -1.73 -15.83 0.38
N LEU A 12 -2.26 -17.01 0.74
CA LEU A 12 -3.71 -17.26 0.78
C LEU A 12 -4.41 -16.41 1.84
N GLY A 13 -3.79 -16.26 3.01
CA GLY A 13 -4.28 -15.37 4.08
C GLY A 13 -4.37 -13.92 3.61
N LEU A 14 -3.34 -13.43 2.92
CA LEU A 14 -3.33 -12.10 2.32
C LEU A 14 -4.45 -11.93 1.28
N TRP A 15 -4.60 -12.89 0.36
CA TRP A 15 -5.68 -12.87 -0.63
C TRP A 15 -7.06 -12.75 0.04
N PHE A 16 -7.32 -13.58 1.05
CA PHE A 16 -8.58 -13.56 1.79
C PHE A 16 -8.84 -12.21 2.47
N VAL A 17 -7.82 -11.65 3.12
CA VAL A 17 -7.92 -10.35 3.79
C VAL A 17 -8.21 -9.22 2.79
N VAL A 18 -7.53 -9.19 1.64
CA VAL A 18 -7.79 -8.21 0.58
C VAL A 18 -9.20 -8.36 0.01
N TYR A 19 -9.63 -9.59 -0.30
CA TYR A 19 -10.97 -9.88 -0.80
C TYR A 19 -12.04 -9.38 0.17
N ARG A 20 -11.91 -9.70 1.47
CA ARG A 20 -12.87 -9.29 2.50
C ARG A 20 -12.88 -7.79 2.72
N ALA A 21 -11.71 -7.13 2.69
CA ALA A 21 -11.61 -5.68 2.82
C ALA A 21 -12.32 -4.94 1.68
N ILE A 22 -12.11 -5.37 0.43
CA ILE A 22 -12.81 -4.81 -0.75
C ILE A 22 -14.32 -4.99 -0.60
N ARG A 23 -14.77 -6.22 -0.31
CA ARG A 23 -16.20 -6.53 -0.15
C ARG A 23 -16.83 -5.68 0.96
N PHE A 24 -16.20 -5.62 2.12
CA PHE A 24 -16.67 -4.82 3.26
C PHE A 24 -16.81 -3.33 2.90
N LEU A 25 -15.80 -2.76 2.23
CA LEU A 25 -15.81 -1.35 1.85
C LEU A 25 -17.00 -1.02 0.93
N PHE A 26 -17.25 -1.85 -0.08
CA PHE A 26 -18.32 -1.63 -1.04
C PHE A 26 -19.71 -1.99 -0.50
N ASP A 27 -19.81 -2.98 0.38
CA ASP A 27 -21.05 -3.28 1.09
C ASP A 27 -21.41 -2.09 2.00
N ARG A 28 -20.41 -1.45 2.65
CA ARG A 28 -20.60 -0.24 3.43
C ARG A 28 -20.98 0.96 2.56
N ALA A 29 -20.31 1.15 1.42
CA ALA A 29 -20.64 2.20 0.46
C ALA A 29 -22.09 2.05 -0.05
N GLU A 30 -22.53 0.83 -0.36
CA GLU A 30 -23.90 0.54 -0.77
C GLU A 30 -24.91 0.91 0.32
N ALA A 31 -24.65 0.47 1.56
CA ALA A 31 -25.53 0.72 2.70
C ALA A 31 -25.72 2.22 2.98
N ASP A 32 -24.66 3.01 2.82
CA ASP A 32 -24.66 4.45 3.08
C ASP A 32 -25.02 5.31 1.84
N ALA A 33 -25.17 4.71 0.66
CA ALA A 33 -25.47 5.41 -0.59
C ALA A 33 -26.93 5.88 -0.63
N SER A 34 -27.14 7.16 -1.00
CA SER A 34 -28.48 7.71 -1.22
C SER A 34 -29.13 7.11 -2.48
N PRO A 35 -30.48 7.08 -2.57
CA PRO A 35 -31.16 6.62 -3.78
C PRO A 35 -30.74 7.39 -5.04
N ALA A 36 -30.49 8.70 -4.92
CA ALA A 36 -30.01 9.54 -6.02
C ALA A 36 -28.62 9.10 -6.50
N MET A 37 -27.69 8.87 -5.56
CA MET A 37 -26.34 8.40 -5.84
C MET A 37 -26.35 7.02 -6.50
N ARG A 38 -27.15 6.07 -5.99
CA ARG A 38 -27.31 4.74 -6.65
C ARG A 38 -27.84 4.89 -8.07
N THR A 39 -28.83 5.75 -8.28
CA THR A 39 -29.42 6.02 -9.60
C THR A 39 -28.40 6.67 -10.55
N ASP A 40 -27.53 7.55 -10.06
CA ASP A 40 -26.44 8.14 -10.84
C ASP A 40 -25.41 7.07 -11.24
N TRP A 41 -25.05 6.17 -10.33
CA TRP A 41 -24.15 5.04 -10.61
C TRP A 41 -24.73 4.03 -11.60
N ILE A 42 -25.99 3.64 -11.43
CA ILE A 42 -26.70 2.78 -12.39
C ILE A 42 -26.73 3.47 -13.76
N ARG A 43 -27.07 4.76 -13.82
CA ARG A 43 -27.04 5.50 -15.09
C ARG A 43 -25.66 5.54 -15.71
N TRP A 44 -24.59 5.69 -14.93
CA TRP A 44 -23.23 5.65 -15.45
C TRP A 44 -22.86 4.27 -16.02
N ILE A 45 -23.22 3.21 -15.33
CA ILE A 45 -22.96 1.84 -15.76
C ILE A 45 -23.77 1.49 -17.03
N HIS A 46 -25.01 1.96 -17.12
CA HIS A 46 -25.92 1.59 -18.21
C HIS A 46 -25.85 2.50 -19.45
N ARG A 47 -25.60 3.82 -19.31
CA ARG A 47 -25.79 4.77 -20.43
C ARG A 47 -24.66 4.76 -21.46
N ASP A 48 -25.06 4.96 -22.71
CA ASP A 48 -24.18 5.13 -23.87
C ASP A 48 -23.60 6.54 -24.05
N THR A 49 -24.07 7.54 -23.29
CA THR A 49 -23.72 8.94 -23.59
C THR A 49 -22.32 9.32 -23.08
N PRO A 50 -21.35 9.66 -23.96
CA PRO A 50 -19.93 9.70 -23.59
C PRO A 50 -19.49 10.90 -22.73
N GLN A 51 -20.00 12.12 -22.98
CA GLN A 51 -19.41 13.32 -22.34
C GLN A 51 -20.03 13.70 -20.98
N ARG A 52 -21.37 13.79 -20.89
CA ARG A 52 -22.03 14.40 -19.71
C ARG A 52 -21.82 13.61 -18.42
N VAL A 53 -21.64 12.29 -18.53
CA VAL A 53 -21.47 11.43 -17.35
C VAL A 53 -20.00 11.31 -16.94
N VAL A 54 -19.06 11.32 -17.90
CA VAL A 54 -17.61 11.43 -17.60
C VAL A 54 -17.33 12.66 -16.74
N ASN A 55 -17.96 13.80 -17.07
CA ASN A 55 -17.81 15.03 -16.28
C ASN A 55 -18.41 14.94 -14.87
N ARG A 56 -19.31 13.98 -14.61
CA ARG A 56 -19.91 13.75 -13.28
C ARG A 56 -19.16 12.70 -12.47
N LEU A 57 -18.32 11.88 -13.09
CA LEU A 57 -17.59 10.81 -12.42
C LEU A 57 -16.74 11.31 -11.24
N PRO A 58 -15.96 12.40 -11.35
CA PRO A 58 -15.22 12.94 -10.20
C PRO A 58 -16.14 13.33 -9.04
N LYS A 59 -17.32 13.89 -9.34
CA LYS A 59 -18.32 14.26 -8.33
C LYS A 59 -18.90 13.03 -7.63
N MET A 60 -19.31 12.01 -8.39
CA MET A 60 -19.81 10.74 -7.84
C MET A 60 -18.75 10.05 -6.97
N PHE A 61 -17.48 10.10 -7.40
CA PHE A 61 -16.36 9.56 -6.63
C PHE A 61 -16.20 10.30 -5.30
N ILE A 62 -16.16 11.64 -5.29
CA ILE A 62 -16.06 12.43 -4.04
C ILE A 62 -17.25 12.17 -3.13
N GLU A 63 -18.47 12.10 -3.66
CA GLU A 63 -19.65 11.80 -2.84
C GLU A 63 -19.56 10.41 -2.20
N THR A 64 -19.07 9.42 -2.94
CA THR A 64 -18.81 8.07 -2.41
C THR A 64 -17.71 8.11 -1.35
N PHE A 65 -16.64 8.83 -1.62
CA PHE A 65 -15.50 8.99 -0.73
C PHE A 65 -15.89 9.68 0.58
N ASP A 66 -16.63 10.78 0.50
CA ASP A 66 -17.12 11.56 1.64
C ASP A 66 -18.09 10.76 2.51
N ARG A 67 -18.80 9.79 1.94
CA ARG A 67 -19.66 8.87 2.71
C ARG A 67 -18.82 7.88 3.53
N LEU A 68 -17.78 7.33 2.92
CA LEU A 68 -16.89 6.36 3.57
C LEU A 68 -16.06 7.03 4.68
N PHE A 69 -15.38 8.13 4.36
CA PHE A 69 -14.42 8.76 5.27
C PHE A 69 -14.99 9.95 6.06
N GLY A 70 -16.08 10.55 5.59
CA GLY A 70 -16.71 11.73 6.18
C GLY A 70 -16.45 13.01 5.36
N TYR A 71 -17.35 14.00 5.50
CA TYR A 71 -17.29 15.25 4.74
C TYR A 71 -16.19 16.22 5.20
N ARG A 72 -15.80 16.15 6.48
CA ARG A 72 -14.83 17.07 7.09
C ARG A 72 -13.46 16.40 7.12
N ALA A 73 -12.63 16.68 6.11
CA ALA A 73 -11.29 16.13 5.97
C ALA A 73 -10.43 16.32 7.23
N PHE A 74 -10.49 17.50 7.86
CA PHE A 74 -9.73 17.83 9.07
C PHE A 74 -10.42 17.42 10.39
N SER A 75 -11.48 16.61 10.32
CA SER A 75 -12.09 16.08 11.55
C SER A 75 -11.30 14.90 12.09
N PHE A 76 -11.24 14.78 13.42
CA PHE A 76 -10.62 13.63 14.07
C PHE A 76 -11.23 12.30 13.62
N GLY A 77 -12.55 12.27 13.38
CA GLY A 77 -13.23 11.08 12.86
C GLY A 77 -12.77 10.66 11.47
N PHE A 78 -12.51 11.61 10.56
CA PHE A 78 -11.95 11.32 9.25
C PHE A 78 -10.52 10.79 9.38
N PHE A 79 -9.69 11.47 10.19
CA PHE A 79 -8.32 11.04 10.46
C PHE A 79 -8.29 9.60 10.97
N LEU A 80 -9.08 9.28 12.01
CA LEU A 80 -9.13 7.94 12.59
C LEU A 80 -9.53 6.87 11.57
N ARG A 81 -10.55 7.12 10.75
CA ARG A 81 -10.98 6.18 9.68
C ARG A 81 -9.89 5.97 8.65
N SER A 82 -9.21 7.04 8.21
CA SER A 82 -8.08 6.95 7.29
C SER A 82 -6.95 6.13 7.89
N SER A 83 -6.57 6.41 9.15
CA SER A 83 -5.50 5.70 9.85
C SER A 83 -5.79 4.20 9.98
N VAL A 84 -7.04 3.82 10.27
CA VAL A 84 -7.44 2.41 10.31
C VAL A 84 -7.23 1.73 8.96
N VAL A 85 -7.59 2.39 7.85
CA VAL A 85 -7.34 1.87 6.50
C VAL A 85 -5.84 1.73 6.23
N THR A 86 -5.02 2.72 6.60
CA THR A 86 -3.57 2.65 6.46
C THR A 86 -2.97 1.48 7.25
N VAL A 87 -3.36 1.29 8.52
CA VAL A 87 -2.88 0.18 9.36
C VAL A 87 -3.26 -1.17 8.74
N VAL A 88 -4.48 -1.31 8.24
CA VAL A 88 -4.92 -2.52 7.53
C VAL A 88 -4.07 -2.75 6.27
N ALA A 89 -3.81 -1.72 5.47
CA ALA A 89 -2.99 -1.81 4.27
C ALA A 89 -1.53 -2.18 4.58
N LEU A 90 -0.93 -1.58 5.62
CA LEU A 90 0.43 -1.94 6.06
C LEU A 90 0.50 -3.38 6.56
N SER A 91 -0.52 -3.84 7.28
CA SER A 91 -0.62 -5.23 7.72
C SER A 91 -0.68 -6.19 6.54
N MET A 92 -1.44 -5.84 5.50
CA MET A 92 -1.47 -6.60 4.24
C MET A 92 -0.10 -6.63 3.55
N LEU A 93 0.61 -5.49 3.48
CA LEU A 93 1.95 -5.42 2.88
C LEU A 93 2.98 -6.23 3.68
N LEU A 94 2.89 -6.23 5.01
CA LEU A 94 3.75 -7.04 5.87
C LEU A 94 3.50 -8.54 5.65
N LEU A 95 2.24 -8.96 5.56
CA LEU A 95 1.88 -10.34 5.23
C LEU A 95 2.36 -10.73 3.82
N ALA A 96 2.28 -9.81 2.86
CA ALA A 96 2.82 -10.01 1.51
C ALA A 96 4.33 -10.25 1.56
N TRP A 97 5.06 -9.37 2.25
CA TRP A 97 6.50 -9.51 2.42
C TRP A 97 6.87 -10.84 3.08
N ALA A 98 6.18 -11.21 4.17
CA ALA A 98 6.41 -12.49 4.84
C ALA A 98 6.09 -13.69 3.93
N ALA A 99 5.08 -13.58 3.06
CA ALA A 99 4.77 -14.61 2.08
C ALA A 99 5.86 -14.75 1.00
N PHE A 100 6.39 -13.63 0.50
CA PHE A 100 7.40 -13.63 -0.58
C PHE A 100 8.83 -13.87 -0.08
N ARG A 101 9.12 -13.57 1.18
CA ARG A 101 10.46 -13.67 1.82
C ARG A 101 10.37 -14.36 3.18
N PRO A 102 9.93 -15.63 3.24
CA PRO A 102 9.73 -16.33 4.51
C PRO A 102 11.02 -16.43 5.33
N ASP A 103 12.17 -16.62 4.69
CA ASP A 103 13.46 -16.73 5.39
C ASP A 103 13.81 -15.43 6.12
N GLN A 104 13.58 -14.26 5.49
CA GLN A 104 13.81 -12.95 6.10
C GLN A 104 12.82 -12.69 7.24
N ALA A 105 11.57 -13.09 7.08
CA ALA A 105 10.56 -12.97 8.14
C ALA A 105 10.91 -13.82 9.37
N VAL A 106 11.35 -15.07 9.15
CA VAL A 106 11.82 -15.95 10.22
C VAL A 106 13.07 -15.38 10.87
N GLN A 107 14.05 -14.90 10.10
CA GLN A 107 15.26 -14.28 10.64
C GLN A 107 14.94 -13.04 11.47
N ALA A 108 14.06 -12.16 10.98
CA ALA A 108 13.58 -11.00 11.74
C ALA A 108 12.93 -11.44 13.06
N ALA A 109 12.04 -12.44 13.03
CA ALA A 109 11.43 -12.98 14.24
C ALA A 109 12.47 -13.58 15.20
N VAL A 110 13.45 -14.32 14.69
CA VAL A 110 14.52 -14.93 15.49
C VAL A 110 15.43 -13.88 16.13
N VAL A 111 15.81 -12.83 15.39
CA VAL A 111 16.61 -11.71 15.93
C VAL A 111 15.85 -11.01 17.06
N LEU A 112 14.55 -10.80 16.89
CA LEU A 112 13.70 -10.20 17.91
C LEU A 112 13.55 -11.10 19.15
N VAL A 113 13.45 -12.42 18.98
CA VAL A 113 13.34 -13.39 20.09
C VAL A 113 14.67 -13.59 20.82
N LYS A 114 15.77 -13.78 20.10
CA LYS A 114 17.08 -14.13 20.68
C LYS A 114 17.71 -13.00 21.49
N ARG A 115 17.34 -11.75 21.23
CA ARG A 115 17.98 -10.59 21.85
C ARG A 115 17.78 -10.52 23.37
N ASP A 116 16.57 -10.77 23.84
CA ASP A 116 16.26 -10.72 25.28
C ASP A 116 15.84 -12.09 25.86
N GLY A 117 15.64 -13.11 25.01
CA GLY A 117 15.11 -14.41 25.41
C GLY A 117 13.71 -14.35 26.03
N SER A 118 13.11 -13.16 26.11
CA SER A 118 11.85 -12.90 26.78
C SER A 118 10.76 -12.56 25.75
N LEU A 119 9.58 -13.13 25.94
CA LEU A 119 8.39 -12.82 25.15
C LEU A 119 8.07 -11.30 25.20
N LEU A 120 8.37 -10.65 26.33
CA LEU A 120 8.14 -9.22 26.53
C LEU A 120 9.01 -8.35 25.60
N GLY A 121 10.28 -8.70 25.39
CA GLY A 121 11.17 -7.98 24.47
C GLY A 121 10.68 -8.07 23.01
N LEU A 122 10.24 -9.26 22.58
CA LEU A 122 9.62 -9.46 21.28
C LEU A 122 8.36 -8.60 21.12
N LEU A 123 7.45 -8.63 22.10
CA LEU A 123 6.22 -7.85 22.07
C LEU A 123 6.50 -6.35 22.01
N LEU A 124 7.45 -5.86 22.81
CA LEU A 124 7.83 -4.45 22.83
C LEU A 124 8.42 -4.03 21.47
N ALA A 125 9.28 -4.85 20.87
CA ALA A 125 9.87 -4.54 19.57
C ALA A 125 8.83 -4.54 18.44
N ILE A 126 7.88 -5.49 18.44
CA ILE A 126 6.75 -5.49 17.50
C ILE A 126 5.89 -4.25 17.70
N VAL A 127 5.56 -3.89 18.94
CA VAL A 127 4.75 -2.71 19.26
C VAL A 127 5.46 -1.43 18.82
N LEU A 128 6.75 -1.28 19.10
CA LEU A 128 7.55 -0.13 18.65
C LEU A 128 7.61 -0.06 17.13
N TRP A 129 7.89 -1.18 16.45
CA TRP A 129 7.88 -1.23 15.00
C TRP A 129 6.52 -0.85 14.42
N LEU A 130 5.43 -1.36 14.99
CA LEU A 130 4.08 -1.00 14.59
C LEU A 130 3.80 0.48 14.85
N ILE A 131 4.21 1.05 15.98
CA ILE A 131 4.06 2.47 16.29
C ILE A 131 4.84 3.31 15.27
N PHE A 132 6.10 2.98 15.00
CA PHE A 132 6.92 3.71 14.03
C PHE A 132 6.37 3.58 12.62
N ALA A 133 6.07 2.37 12.16
CA ALA A 133 5.47 2.13 10.85
C ALA A 133 4.13 2.86 10.74
N THR A 134 3.30 2.83 11.78
CA THR A 134 2.01 3.51 11.78
C THR A 134 2.20 5.03 11.77
N LEU A 135 2.95 5.62 12.68
CA LEU A 135 3.14 7.08 12.73
C LEU A 135 3.75 7.64 11.44
N LEU A 136 4.75 6.93 10.90
CA LEU A 136 5.48 7.37 9.72
C LEU A 136 4.73 7.13 8.42
N ASN A 137 3.73 6.24 8.39
CA ASN A 137 2.88 6.02 7.20
C ASN A 137 1.52 6.69 7.28
N VAL A 138 0.89 6.71 8.46
CA VAL A 138 -0.46 7.26 8.66
C VAL A 138 -0.50 8.75 8.31
N ILE A 139 0.51 9.52 8.73
CA ILE A 139 0.52 10.95 8.45
C ILE A 139 0.66 11.21 6.94
N PRO A 140 1.67 10.67 6.23
CA PRO A 140 1.78 10.84 4.78
C PRO A 140 0.57 10.31 4.00
N ASP A 141 0.00 9.16 4.40
CA ASP A 141 -1.15 8.58 3.74
C ASP A 141 -2.42 9.43 3.95
N TYR A 142 -2.67 9.90 5.18
CA TYR A 142 -3.74 10.84 5.47
C TYR A 142 -3.60 12.13 4.63
N LEU A 143 -2.39 12.69 4.55
CA LEU A 143 -2.13 13.87 3.70
C LEU A 143 -2.37 13.56 2.21
N SER A 144 -1.98 12.37 1.75
CA SER A 144 -2.25 11.91 0.38
C SER A 144 -3.75 11.84 0.10
N VAL A 145 -4.53 11.31 1.05
CA VAL A 145 -6.00 11.26 0.97
C VAL A 145 -6.62 12.66 0.90
N VAL A 146 -6.24 13.55 1.82
CA VAL A 146 -6.77 14.93 1.86
C VAL A 146 -6.44 15.68 0.56
N LYS A 147 -5.20 15.54 0.08
CA LYS A 147 -4.74 16.09 -1.19
C LYS A 147 -5.56 15.55 -2.37
N SER A 148 -5.67 14.22 -2.49
CA SER A 148 -6.38 13.58 -3.61
C SER A 148 -7.83 14.04 -3.65
N ARG A 149 -8.49 14.13 -2.49
CA ARG A 149 -9.85 14.68 -2.39
C ARG A 149 -9.94 16.12 -2.91
N ALA A 150 -9.01 16.98 -2.52
CA ALA A 150 -8.98 18.37 -2.98
C ALA A 150 -8.80 18.47 -4.51
N LEU A 151 -7.88 17.68 -5.08
CA LEU A 151 -7.59 17.68 -6.51
C LEU A 151 -8.73 17.09 -7.34
N ILE A 152 -9.32 15.98 -6.90
CA ILE A 152 -10.52 15.41 -7.56
C ILE A 152 -11.68 16.40 -7.45
N GLY A 153 -11.80 17.12 -6.32
CA GLY A 153 -12.77 18.21 -6.14
C GLY A 153 -12.59 19.35 -7.14
N ALA A 154 -11.34 19.76 -7.38
CA ALA A 154 -11.02 20.74 -8.42
C ALA A 154 -11.29 20.19 -9.83
N ALA A 155 -11.01 18.90 -10.05
CA ALA A 155 -11.24 18.22 -11.32
C ALA A 155 -12.74 18.13 -11.64
N ALA A 156 -13.58 17.88 -10.63
CA ALA A 156 -15.04 17.84 -10.75
C ALA A 156 -15.67 19.18 -11.19
N ARG A 157 -14.99 20.30 -10.93
CA ARG A 157 -15.46 21.65 -11.29
C ARG A 157 -14.95 22.11 -12.65
N THR A 158 -14.06 21.34 -13.26
CA THR A 158 -13.37 21.70 -14.49
C THR A 158 -14.06 21.06 -15.69
N SER A 159 -14.40 21.85 -16.70
CA SER A 159 -14.93 21.36 -17.99
C SER A 159 -13.84 21.06 -19.03
N SER A 160 -12.60 21.51 -18.80
CA SER A 160 -11.47 21.35 -19.71
C SER A 160 -10.70 20.05 -19.45
N SER A 161 -10.61 19.19 -20.46
CA SER A 161 -9.83 17.94 -20.40
C SER A 161 -8.34 18.20 -20.09
N THR A 162 -7.75 19.28 -20.62
CA THR A 162 -6.34 19.62 -20.34
C THR A 162 -6.11 19.96 -18.88
N LYS A 163 -7.01 20.76 -18.28
CA LYS A 163 -6.95 21.06 -16.83
C LYS A 163 -7.19 19.81 -15.99
N PHE A 164 -8.09 18.93 -16.41
CA PHE A 164 -8.31 17.62 -15.76
C PHE A 164 -7.04 16.77 -15.76
N VAL A 165 -6.40 16.61 -16.92
CA VAL A 165 -5.12 15.88 -17.04
C VAL A 165 -4.03 16.53 -16.18
N GLY A 166 -3.93 17.86 -16.21
CA GLY A 166 -2.99 18.60 -15.35
C GLY A 166 -3.20 18.36 -13.86
N LEU A 167 -4.45 18.27 -13.39
CA LEU A 167 -4.77 17.95 -11.99
C LEU A 167 -4.42 16.51 -11.62
N VAL A 168 -4.60 15.55 -12.54
CA VAL A 168 -4.17 14.15 -12.33
C VAL A 168 -2.64 14.05 -12.26
N LEU A 169 -1.92 14.74 -13.15
CA LEU A 169 -0.46 14.78 -13.11
C LEU A 169 0.05 15.46 -11.82
N ALA A 170 -0.60 16.53 -11.39
CA ALA A 170 -0.30 17.17 -10.11
C ALA A 170 -0.55 16.24 -8.92
N ASP A 171 -1.61 15.42 -8.96
CA ASP A 171 -1.89 14.41 -7.94
C ASP A 171 -0.72 13.42 -7.81
N ILE A 172 -0.27 12.86 -8.94
CA ILE A 172 0.84 11.92 -9.00
C ILE A 172 2.13 12.57 -8.48
N ALA A 173 2.47 13.78 -8.95
CA ALA A 173 3.68 14.48 -8.54
C ALA A 173 3.71 14.79 -7.03
N LEU A 174 2.58 15.24 -6.48
CA LEU A 174 2.46 15.51 -5.05
C LEU A 174 2.48 14.23 -4.22
N SER A 175 1.92 13.12 -4.70
CA SER A 175 2.06 11.80 -4.05
C SER A 175 3.50 11.33 -4.01
N ALA A 176 4.25 11.53 -5.09
CA ALA A 176 5.68 11.22 -5.14
C ALA A 176 6.46 12.07 -4.13
N LEU A 177 6.20 13.38 -4.07
CA LEU A 177 6.83 14.28 -3.10
C LEU A 177 6.52 13.88 -1.65
N LEU A 178 5.27 13.55 -1.33
CA LEU A 178 4.89 13.05 -0.02
C LEU A 178 5.58 11.73 0.31
N GLY A 179 5.71 10.83 -0.66
CA GLY A 179 6.41 9.54 -0.49
C GLY A 179 7.90 9.72 -0.22
N LEU A 180 8.55 10.64 -0.93
CA LEU A 180 9.95 11.01 -0.70
C LEU A 180 10.13 11.63 0.69
N LEU A 181 9.24 12.54 1.09
CA LEU A 181 9.28 13.15 2.42
C LEU A 181 9.08 12.13 3.54
N ALA A 182 8.10 11.23 3.39
CA ALA A 182 7.86 10.13 4.32
C ALA A 182 9.09 9.24 4.47
N THR A 183 9.69 8.87 3.34
CA THR A 183 10.90 8.06 3.28
C THR A 183 12.08 8.74 3.98
N ALA A 184 12.30 10.03 3.70
CA ALA A 184 13.34 10.83 4.34
C ALA A 184 13.12 10.94 5.86
N LEU A 185 11.87 11.13 6.31
CA LEU A 185 11.53 11.18 7.72
C LEU A 185 11.79 9.84 8.42
N VAL A 186 11.40 8.72 7.81
CA VAL A 186 11.71 7.38 8.33
C VAL A 186 13.21 7.19 8.46
N ALA A 187 13.97 7.52 7.41
CA ALA A 187 15.42 7.41 7.42
C ALA A 187 16.05 8.26 8.54
N TYR A 188 15.56 9.49 8.75
CA TYR A 188 16.00 10.38 9.82
C TYR A 188 15.65 9.84 11.21
N VAL A 189 14.45 9.31 11.41
CA VAL A 189 14.04 8.71 12.69
C VAL A 189 14.86 7.46 12.99
N VAL A 190 15.04 6.57 12.01
CA VAL A 190 15.94 5.42 12.18
C VAL A 190 17.34 5.93 12.55
N TRP A 191 17.90 6.89 11.81
CA TRP A 191 19.19 7.50 12.11
C TRP A 191 19.31 8.03 13.56
N LEU A 192 18.26 8.68 14.07
CA LEU A 192 18.25 9.28 15.40
C LEU A 192 18.12 8.24 16.52
N PHE A 193 17.29 7.20 16.33
CA PHE A 193 16.97 6.23 17.39
C PHE A 193 17.85 4.99 17.37
N PHE A 194 18.36 4.56 16.21
CA PHE A 194 19.14 3.33 16.08
C PHE A 194 20.36 3.25 17.01
N PRO A 195 21.12 4.34 17.27
CA PRO A 195 22.24 4.33 18.22
C PRO A 195 21.83 3.99 19.65
N PHE A 196 20.61 4.34 20.08
CA PHE A 196 20.12 4.07 21.43
C PHE A 196 19.69 2.61 21.59
N TYR A 197 19.25 1.96 20.52
CA TYR A 197 18.84 0.57 20.53
C TYR A 197 20.01 -0.41 20.42
N LEU A 198 21.24 0.02 20.20
CA LEU A 198 22.39 -0.87 20.10
C LEU A 198 23.57 -0.27 20.88
N PRO A 199 23.78 -0.67 22.15
CA PRO A 199 24.79 -0.08 23.05
C PRO A 199 26.23 -0.13 22.51
N ASN A 200 26.55 -1.11 21.66
CA ASN A 200 27.86 -1.26 21.01
C ASN A 200 27.90 -0.67 19.59
N PHE A 201 26.87 0.07 19.18
CA PHE A 201 26.77 0.59 17.82
C PHE A 201 27.57 1.87 17.60
N GLY A 202 28.02 2.58 18.64
CA GLY A 202 28.77 3.83 18.45
C GLY A 202 30.01 3.66 17.54
N SER A 203 30.70 2.53 17.65
CA SER A 203 31.84 2.18 16.79
C SER A 203 31.43 1.74 15.39
N SER A 204 30.38 0.91 15.27
CA SER A 204 29.81 0.48 13.98
C SER A 204 29.17 1.64 13.22
N TRP A 205 28.59 2.60 13.92
CA TRP A 205 27.95 3.79 13.37
C TRP A 205 28.95 4.78 12.81
N LYS A 206 30.12 4.91 13.43
CA LYS A 206 31.19 5.73 12.87
C LYS A 206 31.70 5.16 11.55
N ALA A 207 31.74 3.82 11.42
CA ALA A 207 32.08 3.12 10.17
C ALA A 207 30.94 3.14 9.13
N ILE A 208 29.68 3.03 9.58
CA ILE A 208 28.49 3.10 8.73
C ILE A 208 28.27 4.53 8.25
N SER A 209 28.43 5.57 9.08
CA SER A 209 28.24 6.97 8.67
C SER A 209 29.40 7.55 7.85
N THR A 210 30.59 6.94 7.91
CA THR A 210 31.71 7.28 7.00
C THR A 210 31.64 6.54 5.66
N ASN A 211 31.01 5.36 5.59
CA ASN A 211 30.82 4.61 4.33
C ASN A 211 29.45 4.84 3.68
N LEU A 212 28.40 5.08 4.47
CA LEU A 212 27.20 5.77 4.02
C LEU A 212 27.59 7.24 3.89
N ASN A 213 28.24 7.59 2.79
CA ASN A 213 27.89 8.85 2.17
C ASN A 213 26.36 8.83 2.10
N PHE A 214 25.70 9.63 2.94
CA PHE A 214 24.34 10.11 2.70
C PHE A 214 24.40 11.01 1.45
N SER A 215 24.93 10.49 0.34
CA SER A 215 24.38 10.75 -0.97
C SER A 215 22.90 10.53 -0.76
N PHE A 216 22.13 11.62 -0.72
CA PHE A 216 20.68 11.56 -0.91
C PHE A 216 20.43 10.43 -1.91
N ILE A 217 19.59 9.45 -1.54
CA ILE A 217 19.19 8.33 -2.42
C ILE A 217 19.12 8.92 -3.81
N THR A 218 20.11 8.60 -4.65
CA THR A 218 20.18 9.27 -5.95
C THR A 218 18.94 8.81 -6.70
N PHE A 219 18.46 9.60 -7.66
CA PHE A 219 17.34 9.13 -8.48
C PHE A 219 17.65 7.75 -9.09
N GLN A 220 18.93 7.44 -9.33
CA GLN A 220 19.38 6.13 -9.76
C GLN A 220 19.24 5.05 -8.67
N ASP A 221 19.65 5.31 -7.42
CA ASP A 221 19.43 4.36 -6.31
C ASP A 221 17.94 4.10 -6.09
N PHE A 222 17.11 5.13 -6.26
CA PHE A 222 15.65 5.01 -6.22
C PHE A 222 15.13 4.13 -7.38
N LEU A 223 15.60 4.34 -8.61
CA LEU A 223 15.26 3.49 -9.76
C LEU A 223 15.76 2.05 -9.58
N ASP A 224 16.92 1.85 -8.97
CA ASP A 224 17.49 0.53 -8.70
C ASP A 224 16.63 -0.20 -7.65
N ILE A 225 16.19 0.49 -6.59
CA ILE A 225 15.20 -0.01 -5.63
C ILE A 225 13.85 -0.34 -6.31
N LEU A 226 13.36 0.53 -7.19
CA LEU A 226 12.11 0.29 -7.94
C LEU A 226 12.23 -0.89 -8.91
N SER A 227 13.40 -1.07 -9.53
CA SER A 227 13.63 -2.10 -10.54
C SER A 227 13.77 -3.51 -9.97
N LEU A 228 13.72 -3.66 -8.63
CA LEU A 228 14.01 -4.91 -7.91
C LEU A 228 15.35 -5.55 -8.30
N LYS A 229 16.24 -4.82 -9.00
CA LYS A 229 17.62 -5.24 -9.16
C LYS A 229 18.25 -5.12 -7.79
N ALA A 230 18.33 -6.25 -7.09
CA ALA A 230 19.20 -6.38 -5.94
C ALA A 230 20.57 -5.88 -6.41
N ASN A 231 21.00 -4.71 -5.94
CA ASN A 231 22.33 -4.22 -6.23
C ASN A 231 23.29 -5.22 -5.56
N PRO A 232 23.98 -6.11 -6.30
CA PRO A 232 24.77 -7.17 -5.70
C PRO A 232 25.96 -6.62 -4.90
N GLY A 233 26.26 -5.33 -5.08
CA GLY A 233 27.41 -4.63 -4.50
C GLY A 233 27.23 -4.11 -3.08
N ILE A 234 26.01 -4.02 -2.53
CA ILE A 234 25.83 -3.58 -1.14
C ILE A 234 25.93 -4.80 -0.22
N GLN A 235 27.16 -5.21 0.08
CA GLN A 235 27.44 -6.15 1.16
C GLN A 235 27.46 -5.37 2.47
N MET A 236 26.43 -5.55 3.30
CA MET A 236 26.51 -5.08 4.68
C MET A 236 27.35 -6.08 5.47
N THR A 237 28.53 -5.66 5.86
CA THR A 237 29.41 -6.45 6.72
C THR A 237 29.16 -6.04 8.16
N TRP A 238 28.44 -6.88 8.90
CA TRP A 238 28.27 -6.72 10.34
C TRP A 238 29.51 -7.27 11.05
N VAL A 239 30.23 -6.38 11.73
CA VAL A 239 31.38 -6.76 12.55
C VAL A 239 30.95 -6.71 14.01
N PHE A 240 30.93 -7.86 14.67
CA PHE A 240 30.58 -7.95 16.08
C PHE A 240 31.83 -7.81 16.92
N PHE A 241 31.79 -6.90 17.89
CA PHE A 241 32.83 -6.72 18.90
C PHE A 241 32.26 -7.08 20.26
N ASP A 242 33.05 -7.78 21.08
CA ASP A 242 32.71 -7.96 22.49
C ASP A 242 32.94 -6.68 23.31
N SER A 243 32.64 -6.74 24.60
CA SER A 243 32.82 -5.62 25.54
C SER A 243 34.27 -5.18 25.69
N ALA A 244 35.24 -6.02 25.30
CA ALA A 244 36.66 -5.69 25.28
C ALA A 244 37.13 -5.13 23.91
N GLY A 245 36.22 -5.01 22.93
CA GLY A 245 36.53 -4.53 21.60
C GLY A 245 37.20 -5.56 20.70
N VAL A 246 37.18 -6.85 21.06
CA VAL A 246 37.74 -7.93 20.24
C VAL A 246 36.71 -8.37 19.21
N LYS A 247 37.12 -8.49 17.94
CA LYS A 247 36.27 -8.94 16.83
C LYS A 247 35.89 -10.41 17.04
N GLN A 248 34.62 -10.68 17.31
CA GLN A 248 34.08 -12.03 17.57
C GLN A 248 33.66 -12.74 16.27
N GLY A 249 33.41 -11.99 15.19
CA GLY A 249 33.02 -12.56 13.90
C GLY A 249 32.69 -11.48 12.87
N GLU A 250 32.63 -11.91 11.61
CA GLU A 250 32.23 -11.09 10.48
C GLU A 250 31.05 -11.76 9.78
N TRP A 251 29.89 -11.12 9.82
CA TRP A 251 28.71 -11.55 9.07
C TRP A 251 28.60 -10.69 7.83
N LYS A 252 28.83 -11.30 6.67
CA LYS A 252 28.54 -10.66 5.38
C LYS A 252 27.11 -10.97 4.99
N GLU A 253 26.21 -10.04 5.26
CA GLU A 253 24.89 -10.07 4.64
C GLU A 253 25.04 -9.54 3.21
N THR A 254 24.97 -10.44 2.24
CA THR A 254 24.69 -10.07 0.85
C THR A 254 23.28 -9.47 0.78
N GLY A 255 23.20 -8.14 0.84
CA GLY A 255 22.03 -7.36 0.42
C GLY A 255 20.70 -7.79 1.04
N GLY A 256 20.69 -8.18 2.32
CA GLY A 256 19.45 -8.37 3.07
C GLY A 256 18.77 -7.01 3.23
N ASN A 257 17.92 -6.65 2.27
CA ASN A 257 17.17 -5.40 2.28
C ASN A 257 16.50 -5.23 3.64
N LEU A 258 17.00 -4.27 4.43
CA LEU A 258 16.26 -3.61 5.51
C LEU A 258 14.82 -3.41 5.02
N VAL A 259 13.83 -3.70 5.87
CA VAL A 259 12.38 -3.61 5.58
C VAL A 259 12.15 -2.58 4.47
N PRO A 260 11.69 -2.99 3.27
CA PRO A 260 11.83 -2.18 2.07
C PRO A 260 11.27 -0.79 2.35
N ILE A 261 12.16 0.19 2.51
CA ILE A 261 11.78 1.57 2.84
C ILE A 261 10.80 2.11 1.79
N GLY A 262 10.89 1.57 0.58
CA GLY A 262 9.92 1.77 -0.51
C GLY A 262 8.48 1.48 -0.15
N VAL A 263 8.15 0.63 0.85
CA VAL A 263 6.77 0.44 1.34
C VAL A 263 6.15 1.77 1.75
N ASN A 264 6.92 2.64 2.42
CA ASN A 264 6.43 3.96 2.83
C ASN A 264 6.21 4.89 1.63
N PHE A 265 7.06 4.76 0.61
CA PHE A 265 6.89 5.47 -0.65
C PHE A 265 5.63 5.01 -1.38
N TYR A 266 5.42 3.70 -1.53
CA TYR A 266 4.25 3.15 -2.23
C TYR A 266 2.94 3.43 -1.50
N ALA A 267 2.96 3.52 -0.17
CA ALA A 267 1.79 3.87 0.62
C ALA A 267 1.18 5.22 0.20
N THR A 268 1.98 6.22 -0.19
CA THR A 268 1.44 7.53 -0.62
C THR A 268 0.71 7.50 -1.97
N PHE A 269 0.91 6.44 -2.76
CA PHE A 269 0.18 6.20 -4.01
C PHE A 269 -1.10 5.38 -3.80
N PHE A 270 -1.39 4.92 -2.59
CA PHE A 270 -2.53 4.06 -2.33
C PHE A 270 -3.84 4.69 -2.80
N THR A 271 -4.06 5.98 -2.54
CA THR A 271 -5.26 6.69 -2.99
C THR A 271 -5.35 6.77 -4.52
N THR A 272 -4.24 7.06 -5.20
CA THR A 272 -4.17 7.10 -6.67
C THR A 272 -4.39 5.71 -7.27
N LEU A 273 -3.82 4.66 -6.67
CA LEU A 273 -4.03 3.27 -7.06
C LEU A 273 -5.49 2.86 -6.91
N TRP A 274 -6.13 3.20 -5.79
CA TRP A 274 -7.56 2.96 -5.57
C TRP A 274 -8.42 3.67 -6.58
N MET A 275 -8.11 4.92 -6.91
CA MET A 275 -8.80 5.66 -7.96
C MET A 275 -8.64 4.95 -9.31
N GLY A 276 -7.43 4.49 -9.65
CA GLY A 276 -7.17 3.72 -10.88
C GLY A 276 -7.97 2.42 -10.92
N ILE A 277 -7.94 1.63 -9.85
CA ILE A 277 -8.71 0.39 -9.73
C ILE A 277 -10.20 0.67 -9.89
N PHE A 278 -10.72 1.69 -9.21
CA PHE A 278 -12.12 2.07 -9.29
C PHE A 278 -12.54 2.52 -10.70
N MET A 279 -11.74 3.37 -11.34
CA MET A 279 -11.98 3.79 -12.73
C MET A 279 -11.89 2.63 -13.71
N SER A 280 -10.95 1.71 -13.50
CA SER A 280 -10.84 0.50 -14.32
C SER A 280 -12.07 -0.40 -14.16
N ALA A 281 -12.48 -0.69 -12.92
CA ALA A 281 -13.62 -1.56 -12.64
C ALA A 281 -14.93 -1.02 -13.21
N THR A 282 -15.15 0.30 -13.08
CA THR A 282 -16.32 0.96 -13.67
C THR A 282 -16.29 0.90 -15.20
N SER A 283 -15.12 1.04 -15.81
CA SER A 283 -14.94 0.88 -17.26
C SER A 283 -15.22 -0.56 -17.71
N TRP A 284 -14.74 -1.55 -16.96
CA TRP A 284 -14.95 -2.97 -17.25
C TRP A 284 -16.43 -3.37 -17.18
N VAL A 285 -17.13 -2.97 -16.11
CA VAL A 285 -18.57 -3.25 -15.96
C VAL A 285 -19.38 -2.64 -17.11
N ARG A 286 -18.90 -1.56 -17.72
CA ARG A 286 -19.53 -0.94 -18.89
C ARG A 286 -19.18 -1.62 -20.21
N ILE A 287 -17.89 -1.89 -20.46
CA ILE A 287 -17.38 -2.32 -21.77
C ILE A 287 -17.59 -3.83 -21.96
N TYR A 288 -17.27 -4.63 -20.94
CA TYR A 288 -17.16 -6.09 -21.08
C TYR A 288 -18.48 -6.80 -21.39
N PRO A 289 -19.61 -6.48 -20.74
CA PRO A 289 -20.86 -7.17 -21.02
C PRO A 289 -21.40 -6.87 -22.43
N ARG A 290 -20.95 -5.78 -23.06
CA ARG A 290 -21.28 -5.42 -24.44
C ARG A 290 -20.42 -6.19 -25.43
N ALA A 291 -19.11 -6.26 -25.16
CA ALA A 291 -18.16 -6.95 -26.03
C ALA A 291 -18.47 -8.45 -26.17
N LEU A 292 -18.97 -9.09 -25.12
CA LEU A 292 -19.22 -10.53 -25.09
C LEU A 292 -20.69 -10.94 -25.33
N ALA A 293 -21.60 -9.99 -25.61
CA ALA A 293 -23.04 -10.23 -25.72
C ALA A 293 -23.68 -10.94 -24.49
N ILE A 294 -23.00 -10.98 -23.34
CA ILE A 294 -23.49 -11.55 -22.07
C ILE A 294 -24.10 -10.48 -21.14
N GLY A 295 -24.39 -9.29 -21.68
CA GLY A 295 -24.88 -8.10 -20.98
C GLY A 295 -25.94 -8.38 -19.91
N ASP A 296 -27.00 -9.07 -20.31
CA ASP A 296 -28.17 -9.27 -19.45
C ASP A 296 -27.97 -10.37 -18.43
N TRP A 297 -27.15 -11.37 -18.74
CA TRP A 297 -26.75 -12.36 -17.75
C TRP A 297 -25.85 -11.73 -16.69
N PHE A 298 -24.81 -10.99 -17.10
CA PHE A 298 -23.88 -10.33 -16.19
C PHE A 298 -24.61 -9.34 -15.27
N ARG A 299 -25.49 -8.50 -15.82
CA ARG A 299 -26.27 -7.54 -15.03
C ARG A 299 -27.17 -8.20 -14.00
N ARG A 300 -27.78 -9.35 -14.34
CA ARG A 300 -28.59 -10.14 -13.40
C ARG A 300 -27.73 -10.83 -12.34
N ALA A 301 -26.63 -11.47 -12.75
CA ALA A 301 -25.73 -12.19 -11.85
C ALA A 301 -25.12 -11.29 -10.77
N PHE A 302 -24.72 -10.07 -11.14
CA PHE A 302 -24.12 -9.11 -10.21
C PHE A 302 -25.14 -8.16 -9.55
N ASN A 303 -26.43 -8.29 -9.88
CA ASN A 303 -27.51 -7.42 -9.40
C ASN A 303 -27.20 -5.92 -9.50
N VAL A 304 -26.67 -5.51 -10.66
CA VAL A 304 -26.17 -4.13 -10.93
C VAL A 304 -27.26 -3.08 -10.78
N ASN A 305 -28.51 -3.44 -11.10
CA ASN A 305 -29.66 -2.53 -11.04
C ASN A 305 -30.09 -2.18 -9.62
N GLU A 306 -29.86 -3.07 -8.66
CA GLU A 306 -30.32 -2.87 -7.28
C GLU A 306 -29.16 -2.43 -6.36
N LYS A 307 -27.96 -2.98 -6.59
CA LYS A 307 -26.80 -2.82 -5.68
C LYS A 307 -25.50 -2.47 -6.43
N PRO A 308 -25.44 -1.31 -7.11
CA PRO A 308 -24.35 -0.98 -8.01
C PRO A 308 -22.96 -0.97 -7.35
N PHE A 309 -22.83 -0.55 -6.09
CA PHE A 309 -21.55 -0.57 -5.39
C PHE A 309 -21.15 -1.99 -5.04
N GLN A 310 -22.07 -2.83 -4.58
CA GLN A 310 -21.74 -4.23 -4.32
C GLN A 310 -21.29 -4.95 -5.59
N SER A 311 -21.91 -4.66 -6.74
CA SER A 311 -21.47 -5.19 -8.04
C SER A 311 -20.04 -4.74 -8.39
N LEU A 312 -19.74 -3.44 -8.24
CA LEU A 312 -18.40 -2.89 -8.46
C LEU A 312 -17.36 -3.51 -7.53
N GLY A 313 -17.67 -3.61 -6.23
CA GLY A 313 -16.81 -4.24 -5.24
C GLY A 313 -16.55 -5.72 -5.54
N THR A 314 -17.57 -6.45 -6.00
CA THR A 314 -17.39 -7.84 -6.44
C THR A 314 -16.46 -7.93 -7.63
N MET A 315 -16.63 -7.05 -8.63
CA MET A 315 -15.75 -7.04 -9.80
C MET A 315 -14.30 -6.73 -9.42
N ILE A 316 -14.06 -5.75 -8.55
CA ILE A 316 -12.72 -5.43 -8.04
C ILE A 316 -12.14 -6.62 -7.27
N ALA A 317 -12.95 -7.29 -6.43
CA ALA A 317 -12.51 -8.45 -5.67
C ALA A 317 -12.16 -9.64 -6.58
N VAL A 318 -12.88 -9.84 -7.69
CA VAL A 318 -12.55 -10.83 -8.73
C VAL A 318 -11.22 -10.48 -9.38
N TRP A 319 -11.00 -9.23 -9.79
CA TRP A 319 -9.73 -8.78 -10.37
C TRP A 319 -8.56 -8.97 -9.43
N ALA A 320 -8.71 -8.59 -8.16
CA ALA A 320 -7.72 -8.83 -7.14
C ALA A 320 -7.41 -10.34 -7.04
N SER A 321 -8.45 -11.19 -7.00
CA SER A 321 -8.29 -12.65 -6.93
C SER A 321 -7.55 -13.23 -8.14
N VAL A 322 -7.80 -12.73 -9.36
CA VAL A 322 -7.05 -13.11 -10.56
C VAL A 322 -5.58 -12.69 -10.44
N GLY A 323 -5.31 -11.48 -9.97
CA GLY A 323 -3.95 -11.01 -9.70
C GLY A 323 -3.22 -11.89 -8.68
N PHE A 324 -3.91 -12.29 -7.59
CA PHE A 324 -3.38 -13.23 -6.61
C PHE A 324 -3.13 -14.62 -7.23
N LEU A 325 -4.03 -15.13 -8.06
CA LEU A 325 -3.81 -16.41 -8.72
C LEU A 325 -2.56 -16.38 -9.63
N ILE A 326 -2.40 -15.32 -10.43
CA ILE A 326 -1.22 -15.13 -11.27
C ILE A 326 0.04 -15.04 -10.40
N GLY A 327 0.02 -14.26 -9.33
CA GLY A 327 1.15 -14.13 -8.41
C GLY A 327 1.50 -15.44 -7.72
N LEU A 328 0.52 -16.26 -7.35
CA LEU A 328 0.74 -17.60 -6.81
C LEU A 328 1.42 -18.51 -7.83
N VAL A 329 0.93 -18.52 -9.08
CA VAL A 329 1.55 -19.31 -10.17
C VAL A 329 2.99 -18.88 -10.39
N LEU A 330 3.26 -17.57 -10.47
CA LEU A 330 4.62 -17.04 -10.62
C LEU A 330 5.52 -17.42 -9.43
N LEU A 331 4.99 -17.38 -8.21
CA LEU A 331 5.71 -17.78 -7.00
C LEU A 331 6.04 -19.27 -6.99
N LEU A 332 5.13 -20.13 -7.48
CA LEU A 332 5.38 -21.56 -7.63
C LEU A 332 6.42 -21.82 -8.74
N VAL A 333 6.29 -21.16 -9.90
CA VAL A 333 7.23 -21.32 -11.03
C VAL A 333 8.64 -20.86 -10.66
N ALA A 334 8.79 -19.75 -9.93
CA ALA A 334 10.11 -19.25 -9.52
C ALA A 334 10.85 -20.16 -8.52
N ARG A 335 10.21 -21.22 -8.02
CA ARG A 335 10.79 -22.18 -7.06
C ARG A 335 11.20 -23.51 -7.68
N PHE A 336 10.75 -23.80 -8.90
CA PHE A 336 11.16 -24.98 -9.67
C PHE A 336 12.34 -24.63 -10.58
#